data_AF-A0A9E3WTD1-F1
#
_entry.id   AF-A0A9E3WTD1-F1
#
_cell.length_a   1.000
_cell.length_b   1.000
_cell.length_c   1.000
_cell.angle_alpha   90.00
_cell.angle_beta   90.00
_cell.angle_gamma   90.00
#
_symmetry.space_group_name_H-M   'P 1'
#
loop_
_entity.id
_entity.type
_entity.pdbx_description
1 polymer ?
#
loop_
_entity_poly.entity_id
_entity_poly.type
_entity_poly.pdbx_seq_one_letter_code
_entity_poly.pdbx_strand_id
1 'polypeptide(L)'
;GRHDSPLGDPLFGAARRRAAAPQSAVPWTLPYAIEPQTDVRIIRFVDERLEQSWLAAGVARAEPADDDQWCRRVYRQLLGRDPSSEELVDFATDAAADKRDALVGQLLADNTSRHEYARHWSERWTALLVGEEGDAAPVDRRQLANYLEDLLRANQPLDVWAKELIAAAGSTQPEAEDFNPAVNFLLASLPSGHADAATAVGRVFLGHQAQCARCHDEPPGADVSQRRSSEQPGWSQQEFWQLTAFFKQASAGGGSAAPLRLTNVDFVGKSGNPDEAELYFTRLDGQRRIAYPVFLHGERISPSGRVADVDRRSELAALIVGSEEFSRAVVNHLWRELLGRELAPPVAHNGPAPTANRELLERLAEQFAASGFDHERLVKWIVLCEANAHESKEPLDLHDAPLLAHGALFERCQFPQDESGSYYDSVAGALRDVVAKGRPISLAQSPLFARVSPQRPGAGAAAIFVEDAGGDASLEPFVQRMIASEMPVADKVEHLFQFALARAPTSAEMAAANALLAHHRGDLAVALDDIWWGLSHSREFTAGR
;
A
#
# COMPACT_ATOMS: atom_id res chain seq x y z
N GLY A 1 51.83 18.26 -33.61
CA GLY A 1 50.55 17.54 -33.40
C GLY A 1 50.25 17.60 -31.94
N ARG A 2 49.16 18.27 -31.56
CA ARG A 2 48.77 18.52 -30.17
C ARG A 2 48.08 17.28 -29.58
N HIS A 3 48.25 17.16 -28.27
CA HIS A 3 47.54 16.30 -27.35
C HIS A 3 46.03 16.25 -27.61
N ASP A 4 45.44 15.06 -27.45
CA ASP A 4 44.10 14.89 -26.89
C ASP A 4 44.01 13.51 -26.22
N SER A 5 43.80 13.53 -24.90
CA SER A 5 43.13 12.44 -24.17
C SER A 5 41.61 12.63 -24.33
N PRO A 6 40.82 11.57 -24.13
CA PRO A 6 39.87 11.70 -23.04
C PRO A 6 39.81 10.46 -22.13
N LEU A 7 39.52 10.77 -20.88
CA LEU A 7 39.21 9.89 -19.77
C LEU A 7 38.05 8.95 -20.12
N GLY A 8 38.24 7.65 -19.91
CA GLY A 8 37.15 6.68 -19.88
C GLY A 8 36.92 6.24 -18.43
N ASP A 9 35.70 6.47 -17.94
CA ASP A 9 35.16 5.99 -16.67
C ASP A 9 35.42 4.50 -16.41
N PRO A 10 35.82 4.09 -15.19
CA PRO A 10 35.75 2.70 -14.77
C PRO A 10 34.71 2.54 -13.66
N LEU A 11 33.41 2.61 -13.98
CA LEU A 11 32.36 2.19 -13.06
C LEU A 11 31.27 1.45 -13.85
N PHE A 12 30.76 0.37 -13.26
CA PHE A 12 29.73 -0.56 -13.78
C PHE A 12 30.23 -1.66 -14.72
N GLY A 13 30.99 -2.60 -14.15
CA GLY A 13 31.38 -3.85 -14.81
C GLY A 13 31.51 -5.03 -13.85
N ALA A 14 30.69 -5.11 -12.80
CA ALA A 14 30.59 -6.32 -11.98
C ALA A 14 29.34 -7.10 -12.42
N ALA A 15 29.54 -8.08 -13.29
CA ALA A 15 28.54 -9.09 -13.60
C ALA A 15 28.15 -9.79 -12.29
N ARG A 16 26.99 -9.41 -11.73
CA ARG A 16 26.37 -10.10 -10.60
C ARG A 16 26.15 -11.56 -11.01
N ARG A 17 26.91 -12.48 -10.41
CA ARG A 17 26.57 -13.90 -10.47
C ARG A 17 25.23 -14.05 -9.77
N ARG A 18 24.18 -14.33 -10.53
CA ARG A 18 22.89 -14.80 -10.01
C ARG A 18 23.18 -15.92 -9.00
N ALA A 19 22.76 -15.74 -7.76
CA ALA A 19 22.61 -16.86 -6.84
C ALA A 19 21.79 -17.93 -7.55
N ALA A 20 22.27 -19.18 -7.50
CA ALA A 20 21.59 -20.29 -8.14
C ALA A 20 20.14 -20.35 -7.62
N ALA A 21 19.17 -20.33 -8.53
CA ALA A 21 17.76 -20.51 -8.19
C ALA A 21 17.60 -21.78 -7.34
N PRO A 22 16.87 -21.75 -6.21
CA PRO A 22 16.63 -22.93 -5.41
C PRO A 22 15.98 -24.01 -6.28
N GLN A 23 16.65 -25.16 -6.39
CA GLN A 23 16.11 -26.32 -7.09
C GLN A 23 15.00 -26.95 -6.24
N SER A 24 13.88 -27.24 -6.91
CA SER A 24 12.76 -28.07 -6.46
C SER A 24 11.77 -27.41 -5.49
N ALA A 25 11.05 -26.39 -5.95
CA ALA A 25 9.67 -26.19 -5.50
C ALA A 25 8.79 -27.24 -6.20
N VAL A 26 8.17 -28.15 -5.45
CA VAL A 26 7.02 -28.90 -5.97
C VAL A 26 5.97 -27.83 -6.30
N PRO A 27 5.52 -27.66 -7.56
CA PRO A 27 4.50 -26.68 -7.87
C PRO A 27 3.21 -27.10 -7.16
N TRP A 28 2.74 -26.30 -6.21
CA TRP A 28 1.39 -26.46 -5.70
C TRP A 28 0.43 -25.96 -6.78
N THR A 29 -0.38 -26.88 -7.29
CA THR A 29 -1.60 -26.55 -7.99
C THR A 29 -2.64 -26.16 -6.94
N LEU A 30 -3.32 -25.02 -7.13
CA LEU A 30 -4.63 -24.77 -6.52
C LEU A 30 -5.42 -26.09 -6.55
N PRO A 31 -6.18 -26.45 -5.50
CA PRO A 31 -6.89 -27.74 -5.43
C PRO A 31 -7.81 -28.02 -6.63
N TYR A 32 -8.01 -27.01 -7.48
CA TYR A 32 -8.58 -27.02 -8.80
C TYR A 32 -7.72 -26.11 -9.70
N ALA A 33 -7.32 -26.56 -10.88
CA ALA A 33 -6.65 -25.72 -11.86
C ALA A 33 -7.66 -24.69 -12.39
N ILE A 34 -7.68 -23.50 -11.78
CA ILE A 34 -8.49 -22.39 -12.24
C ILE A 34 -7.84 -21.83 -13.50
N GLU A 35 -8.56 -21.84 -14.61
CA GLU A 35 -8.10 -21.10 -15.78
C GLU A 35 -8.19 -19.59 -15.49
N PRO A 36 -7.12 -18.82 -15.75
CA PRO A 36 -7.16 -17.37 -15.58
C PRO A 36 -8.20 -16.77 -16.53
N GLN A 37 -9.11 -15.99 -15.98
CA GLN A 37 -10.12 -15.28 -16.78
C GLN A 37 -9.52 -13.99 -17.37
N THR A 38 -10.23 -13.41 -18.33
CA THR A 38 -9.85 -12.13 -18.93
C THR A 38 -10.11 -10.98 -17.95
N ASP A 39 -9.35 -9.90 -18.06
CA ASP A 39 -9.47 -8.73 -17.16
C ASP A 39 -10.90 -8.19 -17.13
N VAL A 40 -11.52 -8.03 -18.31
CA VAL A 40 -12.91 -7.59 -18.46
C VAL A 40 -13.89 -8.46 -17.67
N ARG A 41 -13.68 -9.78 -17.63
CA ARG A 41 -14.57 -10.68 -16.88
C ARG A 41 -14.41 -10.53 -15.37
N ILE A 42 -13.18 -10.30 -14.91
CA ILE A 42 -12.90 -10.09 -13.49
C ILE A 42 -13.45 -8.75 -13.02
N ILE A 43 -13.15 -7.67 -13.74
CA ILE A 43 -13.65 -6.32 -13.44
C ILE A 43 -15.19 -6.33 -13.38
N ARG A 44 -15.86 -6.89 -14.39
CA ARG A 44 -17.33 -7.00 -14.37
C ARG A 44 -17.85 -7.80 -13.17
N PHE A 45 -17.17 -8.88 -12.80
CA PHE A 45 -17.55 -9.65 -11.61
C PHE A 45 -17.40 -8.82 -10.32
N VAL A 46 -16.34 -8.02 -10.21
CA VAL A 46 -16.16 -7.09 -9.08
C VAL A 46 -17.33 -6.13 -9.00
N ASP A 47 -17.65 -5.47 -10.12
CA ASP A 47 -18.73 -4.47 -10.21
C ASP A 47 -20.09 -5.09 -9.86
N GLU A 48 -20.43 -6.25 -10.43
CA GLU A 48 -21.67 -6.99 -10.13
C GLU A 48 -21.80 -7.32 -8.64
N ARG A 49 -20.68 -7.61 -7.96
CA ARG A 49 -20.69 -7.94 -6.52
C ARG A 49 -20.79 -6.72 -5.63
N LEU A 50 -20.12 -5.63 -5.98
CA LEU A 50 -20.27 -4.36 -5.29
C LEU A 50 -21.71 -3.86 -5.40
N GLU A 51 -22.30 -3.91 -6.60
CA GLU A 51 -23.70 -3.53 -6.83
C GLU A 51 -24.67 -4.38 -6.00
N GLN A 52 -24.48 -5.70 -5.95
CA GLN A 52 -25.27 -6.58 -5.09
C GLN A 52 -25.15 -6.22 -3.61
N SER A 53 -23.95 -5.90 -3.14
CA SER A 53 -23.71 -5.46 -1.76
C SER A 53 -24.43 -4.14 -1.44
N TRP A 54 -24.39 -3.16 -2.36
CA TRP A 54 -25.11 -1.89 -2.20
C TRP A 54 -26.63 -2.10 -2.16
N LEU A 55 -27.18 -2.90 -3.07
CA LEU A 55 -28.60 -3.22 -3.13
C LEU A 55 -29.08 -3.95 -1.87
N ALA A 56 -28.32 -4.94 -1.39
CA ALA A 56 -28.64 -5.69 -0.19
C ALA A 56 -28.63 -4.82 1.07
N ALA A 57 -27.74 -3.82 1.13
CA ALA A 57 -27.63 -2.88 2.24
C ALA A 57 -28.55 -1.65 2.12
N GLY A 58 -29.22 -1.45 0.97
CA GLY A 58 -30.03 -0.27 0.70
C GLY A 58 -29.20 1.02 0.62
N VAL A 59 -27.92 0.93 0.26
CA VAL A 59 -27.01 2.06 0.15
C VAL A 59 -27.00 2.56 -1.29
N ALA A 60 -27.15 3.88 -1.49
CA ALA A 60 -27.00 4.50 -2.79
C ALA A 60 -25.51 4.72 -3.10
N ARG A 61 -25.09 4.39 -4.32
CA ARG A 61 -23.76 4.73 -4.84
C ARG A 61 -23.60 6.24 -5.04
N ALA A 62 -22.39 6.74 -4.87
CA ALA A 62 -22.05 8.11 -5.20
C ALA A 62 -22.16 8.36 -6.72
N GLU A 63 -22.26 9.63 -7.11
CA GLU A 63 -22.24 10.00 -8.53
C GLU A 63 -20.92 9.54 -9.18
N PRO A 64 -20.92 9.21 -10.49
CA PRO A 64 -19.69 8.94 -11.22
C PRO A 64 -18.74 10.14 -11.16
N ALA A 65 -17.45 9.88 -10.96
CA ALA A 65 -16.42 10.91 -11.10
C ALA A 65 -16.32 11.36 -12.56
N ASP A 66 -16.06 12.65 -12.74
CA ASP A 66 -15.69 13.18 -14.05
C ASP A 66 -14.32 12.63 -14.51
N ASP A 67 -14.01 12.84 -15.79
CA ASP A 67 -12.80 12.29 -16.39
C ASP A 67 -11.52 12.88 -15.78
N ASP A 68 -11.52 14.15 -15.39
CA ASP A 68 -10.37 14.82 -14.78
C ASP A 68 -10.05 14.23 -13.40
N GLN A 69 -11.08 14.08 -12.57
CA GLN A 69 -10.97 13.46 -11.24
C GLN A 69 -10.51 12.02 -11.33
N TRP A 70 -11.10 11.24 -12.25
CA TRP A 70 -10.73 9.84 -12.43
C TRP A 70 -9.30 9.71 -12.94
N CYS A 71 -8.91 10.49 -13.95
CA CYS A 71 -7.56 10.47 -14.52
C CYS A 71 -6.51 10.78 -13.44
N ARG A 72 -6.66 11.91 -12.73
CA ARG A 72 -5.72 12.30 -11.67
C ARG A 72 -5.62 11.23 -10.58
N ARG A 73 -6.73 10.60 -10.20
CA ARG A 73 -6.74 9.50 -9.23
C ARG A 73 -5.91 8.30 -9.70
N VAL A 74 -6.09 7.87 -10.94
CA VAL A 74 -5.32 6.75 -11.51
C VAL A 74 -3.83 7.05 -11.56
N TYR A 75 -3.43 8.26 -11.98
CA TYR A 75 -2.02 8.65 -11.99
C TYR A 75 -1.39 8.60 -10.59
N ARG A 76 -2.11 9.02 -9.55
CA ARG A 76 -1.64 8.95 -8.17
C ARG A 76 -1.54 7.51 -7.66
N GLN A 77 -2.58 6.73 -7.89
CA GLN A 77 -2.65 5.32 -7.47
C GLN A 77 -1.59 4.45 -8.17
N LEU A 78 -1.29 4.73 -9.43
CA LEU A 78 -0.32 3.93 -10.20
C LEU A 78 1.10 4.48 -10.07
N LEU A 79 1.29 5.79 -10.22
CA LEU A 79 2.61 6.41 -10.39
C LEU A 79 3.04 7.29 -9.21
N GLY A 80 2.16 7.55 -8.24
CA GLY A 80 2.46 8.41 -7.10
C GLY A 80 2.63 9.90 -7.45
N ARG A 81 2.12 10.33 -8.61
CA ARG A 81 2.17 11.74 -9.04
C ARG A 81 0.86 12.20 -9.67
N ASP A 82 0.73 13.51 -9.83
CA ASP A 82 -0.32 14.09 -10.65
C ASP A 82 -0.03 13.93 -12.16
N PRO A 83 -1.07 13.83 -13.00
CA PRO A 83 -0.91 13.95 -14.44
C PRO A 83 -0.48 15.38 -14.80
N SER A 84 0.33 15.49 -15.84
CA SER A 84 0.63 16.76 -16.49
C SER A 84 -0.60 17.33 -17.19
N SER A 85 -0.54 18.61 -17.56
CA SER A 85 -1.64 19.25 -18.30
C SER A 85 -1.88 18.62 -19.67
N GLU A 86 -0.83 18.13 -20.33
CA GLU A 86 -0.94 17.45 -21.62
C GLU A 86 -1.62 16.09 -21.46
N GLU A 87 -1.16 15.27 -20.50
CA GLU A 87 -1.75 13.96 -20.19
C GLU A 87 -3.25 14.07 -19.82
N LEU A 88 -3.65 15.12 -19.11
CA LEU A 88 -5.07 15.40 -18.80
C LEU A 88 -5.87 15.76 -20.05
N VAL A 89 -5.37 16.67 -20.88
CA VAL A 89 -6.06 17.11 -22.11
C VAL A 89 -6.20 15.94 -23.09
N ASP A 90 -5.17 15.12 -23.24
CA ASP A 90 -5.20 13.94 -24.10
C ASP A 90 -6.27 12.95 -23.63
N PHE A 91 -6.35 12.68 -22.33
CA PHE A 91 -7.38 11.79 -21.78
C PHE A 91 -8.81 12.38 -21.88
N ALA A 92 -8.96 13.68 -21.64
CA ALA A 92 -10.24 14.36 -21.70
C ALA A 92 -10.79 14.44 -23.13
N THR A 93 -9.92 14.58 -24.13
CA THR A 93 -10.30 14.67 -25.55
C THR A 93 -10.46 13.31 -26.23
N ASP A 94 -9.98 12.23 -25.63
CA ASP A 94 -10.23 10.88 -26.12
C ASP A 94 -11.72 10.50 -25.95
N ALA A 95 -12.33 10.12 -27.08
CA ALA A 95 -13.73 9.69 -27.17
C ALA A 95 -13.87 8.16 -27.27
N ALA A 96 -12.78 7.40 -27.18
CA ALA A 96 -12.80 5.95 -27.20
C ALA A 96 -13.58 5.40 -26.01
N ALA A 97 -14.42 4.38 -26.25
CA ALA A 97 -15.24 3.77 -25.20
C ALA A 97 -14.40 3.03 -24.15
N ASP A 98 -13.19 2.62 -24.52
CA ASP A 98 -12.22 1.90 -23.69
C ASP A 98 -11.07 2.79 -23.19
N LYS A 99 -11.17 4.13 -23.32
CA LYS A 99 -10.09 5.06 -22.96
C LYS A 99 -9.54 4.88 -21.54
N ARG A 100 -10.37 4.46 -20.58
CA ARG A 100 -9.95 4.15 -19.20
C ARG A 100 -9.05 2.91 -19.13
N ASP A 101 -9.43 1.83 -19.81
CA ASP A 101 -8.61 0.62 -19.90
C ASP A 101 -7.31 0.89 -20.68
N ALA A 102 -7.41 1.66 -21.76
CA ALA A 102 -6.28 2.08 -22.58
C ALA A 102 -5.28 2.92 -21.77
N LEU A 103 -5.74 3.91 -21.00
CA LEU A 103 -4.89 4.72 -20.13
C LEU A 103 -4.16 3.84 -19.10
N VAL A 104 -4.88 2.98 -18.37
CA VAL A 104 -4.26 2.10 -17.37
C VAL A 104 -3.25 1.15 -18.02
N GLY A 105 -3.59 0.59 -19.19
CA GLY A 105 -2.67 -0.22 -19.98
C GLY A 105 -1.41 0.55 -20.38
N GLN A 106 -1.54 1.80 -20.81
CA GLN A 106 -0.42 2.67 -21.17
C GLN A 106 0.47 2.98 -19.96
N LEU A 107 -0.11 3.36 -18.81
CA LEU A 107 0.66 3.70 -17.61
C LEU A 107 1.42 2.50 -17.03
N LEU A 108 0.90 1.28 -17.19
CA LEU A 108 1.59 0.06 -16.77
C LEU A 108 2.64 -0.42 -17.81
N ALA A 109 2.44 -0.14 -19.11
CA ALA A 109 3.30 -0.66 -20.18
C ALA A 109 4.43 0.30 -20.61
N ASP A 110 4.21 1.62 -20.57
CA ASP A 110 5.21 2.60 -21.02
C ASP A 110 6.48 2.55 -20.18
N ASN A 111 7.65 2.72 -20.80
CA ASN A 111 8.93 2.62 -20.09
C ASN A 111 9.05 3.70 -18.99
N THR A 112 8.65 4.93 -19.26
CA THR A 112 8.77 6.03 -18.30
C THR A 112 7.84 5.78 -17.12
N SER A 113 6.56 5.52 -17.40
CA SER A 113 5.56 5.24 -16.37
C SER A 113 5.87 3.95 -15.60
N ARG A 114 6.49 2.94 -16.21
CA ARG A 114 6.95 1.71 -15.53
C ARG A 114 8.02 2.01 -14.47
N HIS A 115 8.93 2.95 -14.72
CA HIS A 115 9.90 3.38 -13.71
C HIS A 115 9.22 4.11 -12.54
N GLU A 116 8.27 5.00 -12.84
CA GLU A 116 7.49 5.73 -11.83
C GLU A 116 6.64 4.77 -10.98
N TYR A 117 5.94 3.83 -11.63
CA TYR A 117 5.16 2.77 -11.01
C TYR A 117 6.00 1.93 -10.05
N ALA A 118 7.14 1.42 -10.53
CA ALA A 118 8.01 0.58 -9.73
C ALA A 118 8.52 1.32 -8.49
N ARG A 119 8.92 2.59 -8.63
CA ARG A 119 9.35 3.41 -7.49
C ARG A 119 8.22 3.60 -6.50
N HIS A 120 7.07 4.08 -6.97
CA HIS A 120 5.90 4.34 -6.12
C HIS A 120 5.49 3.10 -5.32
N TRP A 121 5.29 1.97 -6.00
CA TRP A 121 4.87 0.74 -5.34
C TRP A 121 5.97 0.13 -4.45
N SER A 122 7.25 0.32 -4.78
CA SER A 122 8.34 -0.15 -3.91
C SER A 122 8.34 0.54 -2.55
N GLU A 123 7.99 1.83 -2.50
CA GLU A 123 7.86 2.59 -1.26
C GLU A 123 6.67 2.08 -0.44
N ARG A 124 5.50 1.87 -1.06
CA ARG A 124 4.30 1.32 -0.39
C ARG A 124 4.54 -0.09 0.15
N TRP A 125 5.17 -0.97 -0.63
CA TRP A 125 5.54 -2.31 -0.16
C TRP A 125 6.59 -2.28 0.95
N THR A 126 7.57 -1.38 0.87
CA THR A 126 8.56 -1.18 1.95
C THR A 126 7.86 -0.74 3.23
N ALA A 127 6.91 0.19 3.14
CA ALA A 127 6.12 0.64 4.26
C ALA A 127 5.33 -0.51 4.91
N LEU A 128 4.65 -1.32 4.10
CA LEU A 128 3.92 -2.49 4.56
C LEU A 128 4.82 -3.53 5.25
N LEU A 129 6.04 -3.73 4.74
CA LEU A 129 6.97 -4.75 5.21
C LEU A 129 7.66 -4.37 6.52
N VAL A 130 8.16 -3.13 6.63
CA VAL A 130 9.07 -2.71 7.71
C VAL A 130 8.64 -1.44 8.46
N GLY A 131 7.38 -1.01 8.32
CA GLY A 131 6.83 0.19 8.98
C GLY A 131 7.07 1.47 8.17
N GLU A 132 6.83 2.66 8.71
CA GLU A 132 7.03 3.95 8.01
C GLU A 132 8.44 4.53 8.21
N GLU A 133 8.79 5.54 7.40
CA GLU A 133 10.06 6.26 7.53
C GLU A 133 10.10 7.07 8.84
N GLY A 134 11.01 6.73 9.75
CA GLY A 134 11.07 7.30 11.11
C GLY A 134 10.77 6.29 12.22
N ASP A 135 10.22 5.12 11.88
CA ASP A 135 10.16 4.00 12.81
C ASP A 135 11.57 3.54 13.18
N ALA A 136 11.77 3.20 14.46
CA ALA A 136 13.08 2.85 15.03
C ALA A 136 13.67 1.51 14.54
N ALA A 137 13.18 0.96 13.42
CA ALA A 137 13.64 -0.29 12.87
C ALA A 137 15.12 -0.16 12.42
N PRO A 138 16.04 -1.00 12.93
CA PRO A 138 17.48 -0.85 12.68
C PRO A 138 17.90 -1.40 11.31
N VAL A 139 17.14 -1.14 10.25
CA VAL A 139 17.31 -1.74 8.91
C VAL A 139 17.50 -0.70 7.82
N ASP A 140 18.14 -1.09 6.71
CA ASP A 140 18.28 -0.20 5.55
C ASP A 140 17.04 -0.29 4.66
N ARG A 141 16.06 0.56 4.97
CA ARG A 141 14.79 0.68 4.22
C ARG A 141 15.00 1.00 2.75
N ARG A 142 15.97 1.87 2.44
CA ARG A 142 16.26 2.30 1.06
C ARG A 142 16.80 1.15 0.23
N GLN A 143 17.67 0.32 0.80
CA GLN A 143 18.15 -0.87 0.11
C GLN A 143 17.03 -1.88 -0.16
N LEU A 144 16.10 -2.06 0.78
CA LEU A 144 14.91 -2.89 0.57
C LEU A 144 14.01 -2.31 -0.54
N ALA A 145 13.73 -1.00 -0.51
CA ALA A 145 12.94 -0.32 -1.53
C ALA A 145 13.54 -0.46 -2.92
N ASN A 146 14.85 -0.23 -3.08
CA ASN A 146 15.53 -0.40 -4.37
C ASN A 146 15.43 -1.84 -4.92
N TYR A 147 15.52 -2.84 -4.04
CA TYR A 147 15.35 -4.24 -4.41
C TYR A 147 13.91 -4.53 -4.88
N LEU A 148 12.91 -4.02 -4.17
CA LEU A 148 11.51 -4.15 -4.57
C LEU A 148 11.21 -3.37 -5.87
N GLU A 149 11.83 -2.22 -6.08
CA GLU A 149 11.72 -1.45 -7.32
C GLU A 149 12.23 -2.28 -8.51
N ASP A 150 13.38 -2.95 -8.38
CA ASP A 150 13.91 -3.82 -9.42
C ASP A 150 12.97 -4.98 -9.75
N LEU A 151 12.36 -5.57 -8.73
CA LEU A 151 11.39 -6.66 -8.87
C LEU A 151 10.09 -6.21 -9.56
N LEU A 152 9.52 -5.08 -9.12
CA LEU A 152 8.33 -4.45 -9.71
C LEU A 152 8.58 -4.04 -11.17
N ARG A 153 9.74 -3.41 -11.45
CA ARG A 153 10.09 -2.98 -12.81
C ARG A 153 10.13 -4.16 -13.78
N ALA A 154 10.60 -5.32 -13.30
CA ALA A 154 10.66 -6.56 -14.06
C ALA A 154 9.35 -7.37 -14.06
N ASN A 155 8.25 -6.81 -13.51
CA ASN A 155 6.96 -7.48 -13.25
C ASN A 155 7.13 -8.92 -12.77
N GLN A 156 8.02 -9.11 -11.79
CA GLN A 156 8.25 -10.44 -11.24
C GLN A 156 7.02 -10.88 -10.41
N PRO A 157 6.62 -12.16 -10.46
CA PRO A 157 5.50 -12.67 -9.67
C PRO A 157 5.68 -12.43 -8.16
N LEU A 158 4.62 -12.01 -7.46
CA LEU A 158 4.66 -11.70 -6.03
C LEU A 158 5.01 -12.91 -5.16
N ASP A 159 4.66 -14.13 -5.58
CA ASP A 159 5.04 -15.34 -4.85
C ASP A 159 6.56 -15.55 -4.82
N VAL A 160 7.28 -15.09 -5.85
CA VAL A 160 8.75 -15.12 -5.88
C VAL A 160 9.29 -14.17 -4.82
N TRP A 161 8.75 -12.96 -4.70
CA TRP A 161 9.26 -11.97 -3.74
C TRP A 161 8.96 -12.40 -2.32
N ALA A 162 7.74 -12.91 -2.08
CA ALA A 162 7.37 -13.46 -0.79
C ALA A 162 8.32 -14.60 -0.38
N LYS A 163 8.65 -15.51 -1.31
CA LYS A 163 9.64 -16.57 -1.08
C LYS A 163 11.01 -15.99 -0.70
N GLU A 164 11.51 -15.06 -1.49
CA GLU A 164 12.82 -14.44 -1.28
C GLU A 164 12.90 -13.67 0.04
N LEU A 165 11.85 -12.93 0.42
CA LEU A 165 11.76 -12.18 1.67
C LEU A 165 11.70 -13.09 2.91
N ILE A 166 10.89 -14.15 2.88
CA ILE A 166 10.71 -15.07 4.03
C ILE A 166 11.93 -15.98 4.22
N ALA A 167 12.50 -16.47 3.11
CA ALA A 167 13.65 -17.37 3.13
C ALA A 167 15.00 -16.62 3.17
N ALA A 168 15.01 -15.29 3.09
CA ALA A 168 16.21 -14.46 2.93
C ALA A 168 17.35 -14.85 3.90
N ALA A 169 18.57 -14.96 3.41
CA ALA A 169 19.78 -15.04 4.22
C ALA A 169 20.88 -14.24 3.55
N GLY A 170 21.82 -13.73 4.33
CA GLY A 170 22.92 -12.90 3.83
C GLY A 170 23.13 -11.62 4.63
N SER A 171 24.00 -10.76 4.10
CA SER A 171 24.39 -9.49 4.71
C SER A 171 23.62 -8.31 4.14
N THR A 172 23.44 -7.27 4.95
CA THR A 172 22.93 -5.96 4.50
C THR A 172 24.00 -5.06 3.86
N GLN A 173 25.26 -5.50 3.74
CA GLN A 173 26.33 -4.70 3.13
C GLN A 173 26.48 -4.98 1.65
N PRO A 174 26.39 -3.95 0.78
CA PRO A 174 26.58 -4.10 -0.67
C PRO A 174 27.89 -4.76 -1.09
N GLU A 175 28.95 -4.62 -0.28
CA GLU A 175 30.29 -5.14 -0.58
C GLU A 175 30.46 -6.61 -0.15
N ALA A 176 29.52 -7.17 0.61
CA ALA A 176 29.59 -8.56 1.05
C ALA A 176 29.30 -9.53 -0.12
N GLU A 177 29.99 -10.67 -0.15
CA GLU A 177 29.76 -11.71 -1.16
C GLU A 177 28.33 -12.25 -1.13
N ASP A 178 27.74 -12.32 0.07
CA ASP A 178 26.36 -12.76 0.32
C ASP A 178 25.42 -11.57 0.58
N PHE A 179 25.67 -10.44 -0.07
CA PHE A 179 24.78 -9.28 -0.02
C PHE A 179 23.36 -9.65 -0.46
N ASN A 180 22.38 -9.39 0.39
CA ASN A 180 20.98 -9.68 0.10
C ASN A 180 20.04 -8.64 0.74
N PRO A 181 19.50 -7.66 -0.01
CA PRO A 181 18.58 -6.66 0.52
C PRO A 181 17.31 -7.22 1.17
N ALA A 182 16.83 -8.39 0.72
CA ALA A 182 15.60 -9.01 1.22
C ALA A 182 15.67 -9.35 2.73
N VAL A 183 16.88 -9.52 3.27
CA VAL A 183 17.09 -9.79 4.70
C VAL A 183 16.58 -8.67 5.61
N ASN A 184 16.47 -7.43 5.10
CA ASN A 184 15.98 -6.28 5.88
C ASN A 184 14.55 -6.49 6.39
N PHE A 185 13.69 -7.25 5.67
CA PHE A 185 12.33 -7.53 6.14
C PHE A 185 12.31 -8.29 7.47
N LEU A 186 13.00 -9.43 7.55
CA LEU A 186 13.04 -10.20 8.78
C LEU A 186 13.95 -9.58 9.84
N LEU A 187 15.01 -8.87 9.44
CA LEU A 187 15.87 -8.14 10.39
C LEU A 187 15.14 -6.98 11.09
N ALA A 188 14.02 -6.49 10.55
CA ALA A 188 13.21 -5.48 11.21
C ALA A 188 12.49 -6.02 12.46
N SER A 189 12.30 -7.33 12.58
CA SER A 189 11.51 -7.96 13.64
C SER A 189 12.26 -9.02 14.45
N LEU A 190 13.16 -9.79 13.83
CA LEU A 190 13.94 -10.84 14.49
C LEU A 190 14.76 -10.40 15.71
N PRO A 191 15.37 -9.19 15.75
CA PRO A 191 16.09 -8.72 16.93
C PRO A 191 15.21 -8.61 18.19
N SER A 192 13.91 -8.36 18.03
CA SER A 192 12.93 -8.33 19.11
C SER A 192 12.48 -9.74 19.51
N GLY A 193 12.48 -10.67 18.56
CA GLY A 193 12.34 -12.11 18.80
C GLY A 193 11.70 -12.87 17.65
N HIS A 194 11.82 -14.20 17.68
CA HIS A 194 11.25 -15.09 16.65
C HIS A 194 9.72 -14.99 16.54
N ALA A 195 9.03 -14.69 17.64
CA ALA A 195 7.59 -14.49 17.66
C ALA A 195 7.17 -13.18 16.96
N ASP A 196 8.04 -12.16 16.97
CA ASP A 196 7.78 -10.89 16.28
C ASP A 196 7.97 -11.08 14.76
N ALA A 197 8.95 -11.89 14.34
CA ALA A 197 9.07 -12.32 12.94
C ALA A 197 7.84 -13.11 12.46
N ALA A 198 7.34 -14.04 13.28
CA ALA A 198 6.09 -14.76 12.99
C ALA A 198 4.89 -13.80 12.86
N THR A 199 4.84 -12.76 13.69
CA THR A 199 3.79 -11.72 13.63
C THR A 199 3.89 -10.90 12.35
N ALA A 200 5.11 -10.47 11.97
CA ALA A 200 5.34 -9.72 10.74
C ALA A 200 4.95 -10.54 9.50
N VAL A 201 5.37 -11.80 9.42
CA VAL A 201 5.01 -12.70 8.31
C VAL A 201 3.52 -13.02 8.29
N GLY A 202 2.90 -13.29 9.43
CA GLY A 202 1.45 -13.52 9.52
C GLY A 202 0.61 -12.31 9.08
N ARG A 203 1.03 -11.09 9.45
CA ARG A 203 0.35 -9.85 9.04
C ARG A 203 0.48 -9.61 7.54
N VAL A 204 1.70 -9.66 7.01
CA VAL A 204 1.97 -9.30 5.61
C VAL A 204 1.46 -10.38 4.66
N PHE A 205 1.79 -11.65 4.93
CA PHE A 205 1.60 -12.72 3.95
C PHE A 205 0.45 -13.67 4.27
N LEU A 206 -0.20 -13.57 5.42
CA LEU A 206 -1.40 -14.36 5.75
C LEU A 206 -2.63 -13.50 6.05
N GLY A 207 -2.48 -12.16 6.13
CA GLY A 207 -3.59 -11.25 6.41
C GLY A 207 -4.17 -11.40 7.82
N HIS A 208 -3.40 -11.99 8.75
CA HIS A 208 -3.83 -12.27 10.11
C HIS A 208 -3.04 -11.46 11.14
N GLN A 209 -3.73 -10.85 12.10
CA GLN A 209 -3.11 -10.21 13.26
C GLN A 209 -2.75 -11.24 14.33
N ALA A 210 -1.79 -12.11 14.04
CA ALA A 210 -1.42 -13.23 14.90
C ALA A 210 -0.89 -12.81 16.30
N GLN A 211 -0.65 -11.52 16.54
CA GLN A 211 -0.19 -10.97 17.81
C GLN A 211 -1.13 -11.26 19.00
N CYS A 212 -2.45 -11.30 18.78
CA CYS A 212 -3.42 -11.61 19.83
C CYS A 212 -3.30 -13.08 20.27
N ALA A 213 -3.14 -13.96 19.28
CA ALA A 213 -2.90 -15.39 19.46
C ALA A 213 -1.64 -15.71 20.28
N ARG A 214 -0.67 -14.78 20.39
CA ARG A 214 0.55 -14.99 21.20
C ARG A 214 0.26 -15.36 22.65
N CYS A 215 -0.73 -14.70 23.24
CA CYS A 215 -1.03 -14.79 24.67
C CYS A 215 -2.27 -15.64 24.98
N HIS A 216 -3.27 -15.65 24.10
CA HIS A 216 -4.50 -16.42 24.28
C HIS A 216 -5.07 -16.85 22.93
N ASP A 217 -5.90 -17.89 22.91
CA ASP A 217 -6.63 -18.23 21.68
C ASP A 217 -7.53 -17.06 21.29
N GLU A 218 -7.54 -16.67 20.02
CA GLU A 218 -8.47 -15.65 19.55
C GLU A 218 -9.90 -16.15 19.75
N PRO A 219 -10.82 -15.29 20.24
CA PRO A 219 -12.21 -15.69 20.37
C PRO A 219 -12.73 -16.11 18.99
N PRO A 220 -13.49 -17.21 18.89
CA PRO A 220 -14.22 -17.51 17.67
C PRO A 220 -15.07 -16.29 17.32
N GLY A 221 -14.96 -15.80 16.07
CA GLY A 221 -15.67 -14.59 15.63
C GLY A 221 -17.14 -14.58 16.03
N ALA A 222 -17.65 -13.40 16.35
CA ALA A 222 -18.94 -13.19 16.98
C ALA A 222 -20.12 -13.47 16.01
N ASP A 223 -20.42 -14.76 15.80
CA ASP A 223 -21.76 -15.36 15.64
C ASP A 223 -21.58 -16.86 15.32
N VAL A 224 -21.61 -17.71 16.34
CA VAL A 224 -21.50 -19.17 16.18
C VAL A 224 -22.75 -19.77 15.52
N SER A 225 -23.88 -19.04 15.50
CA SER A 225 -25.17 -19.54 15.03
C SER A 225 -25.35 -19.49 13.51
N GLN A 226 -24.53 -18.72 12.80
CA GLN A 226 -24.55 -18.59 11.33
C GLN A 226 -23.37 -19.25 10.62
N ARG A 227 -22.52 -20.00 11.35
CA ARG A 227 -21.37 -20.68 10.76
C ARG A 227 -21.79 -21.65 9.67
N ARG A 228 -21.38 -21.38 8.43
CA ARG A 228 -21.15 -22.44 7.44
C ARG A 228 -19.88 -23.18 7.86
N SER A 229 -19.77 -24.46 7.52
CA SER A 229 -18.60 -25.31 7.83
C SER A 229 -17.27 -24.82 7.24
N SER A 230 -17.29 -23.75 6.44
CA SER A 230 -16.15 -23.12 5.78
C SER A 230 -15.59 -21.88 6.50
N GLU A 231 -16.18 -21.42 7.61
CA GLU A 231 -15.66 -20.26 8.34
C GLU A 231 -14.56 -20.65 9.33
N GLN A 232 -13.36 -20.10 9.12
CA GLN A 232 -12.18 -20.42 9.94
C GLN A 232 -12.36 -19.96 11.41
N PRO A 233 -12.04 -20.81 12.39
CA PRO A 233 -11.90 -20.34 13.78
C PRO A 233 -10.78 -19.30 13.87
N GLY A 234 -10.87 -18.36 14.83
CA GLY A 234 -9.76 -17.45 15.12
C GLY A 234 -8.49 -18.23 15.46
N TRP A 235 -7.32 -17.62 15.29
CA TRP A 235 -6.05 -18.31 15.51
C TRP A 235 -5.93 -18.77 16.97
N SER A 236 -5.66 -20.05 17.17
CA SER A 236 -5.30 -20.56 18.48
C SER A 236 -3.90 -20.12 18.86
N GLN A 237 -3.65 -20.05 20.16
CA GLN A 237 -2.30 -19.81 20.67
C GLN A 237 -1.32 -20.89 20.20
N GLN A 238 -1.79 -22.13 20.05
CA GLN A 238 -0.97 -23.23 19.53
C GLN A 238 -0.48 -22.94 18.10
N GLU A 239 -1.35 -22.48 17.20
CA GLU A 239 -1.01 -22.18 15.80
C GLU A 239 0.00 -21.03 15.71
N PHE A 240 -0.15 -19.99 16.53
CA PHE A 240 0.85 -18.90 16.61
C PHE A 240 2.25 -19.43 16.96
N TRP A 241 2.35 -20.28 17.97
CA TRP A 241 3.64 -20.82 18.39
C TRP A 241 4.19 -21.87 17.41
N GLN A 242 3.32 -22.57 16.67
CA GLN A 242 3.73 -23.43 15.57
C GLN A 242 4.31 -22.63 14.39
N LEU A 243 3.70 -21.50 14.05
CA LEU A 243 4.29 -20.55 13.09
C LEU A 243 5.64 -20.01 13.59
N THR A 244 5.72 -19.66 14.87
CA THR A 244 6.98 -19.20 15.49
C THR A 244 8.09 -20.26 15.42
N ALA A 245 7.75 -21.55 15.44
CA ALA A 245 8.72 -22.64 15.38
C ALA A 245 9.51 -22.67 14.06
N PHE A 246 8.98 -22.13 12.96
CA PHE A 246 9.69 -22.04 11.69
C PHE A 246 10.87 -21.04 11.74
N PHE A 247 10.75 -19.97 12.53
CA PHE A 247 11.80 -18.96 12.67
C PHE A 247 12.90 -19.36 13.64
N LYS A 248 12.78 -20.48 14.36
CA LYS A 248 13.77 -20.88 15.38
C LYS A 248 15.16 -21.19 14.83
N GLN A 249 15.28 -21.47 13.54
CA GLN A 249 16.56 -21.59 12.82
C GLN A 249 17.09 -20.24 12.30
N ALA A 250 16.43 -19.12 12.56
CA ALA A 250 16.91 -17.81 12.12
C ALA A 250 17.71 -17.11 13.20
N SER A 251 18.85 -16.53 12.82
CA SER A 251 19.66 -15.68 13.70
C SER A 251 19.97 -14.35 13.01
N ALA A 252 19.58 -13.26 13.69
CA ALA A 252 20.05 -11.92 13.38
C ALA A 252 21.38 -11.70 14.10
N GLY A 253 22.46 -11.60 13.33
CA GLY A 253 23.80 -11.22 13.78
C GLY A 253 24.16 -9.81 13.31
N GLY A 254 25.25 -9.27 13.85
CA GLY A 254 25.64 -7.87 13.66
C GLY A 254 25.22 -6.98 14.82
N GLY A 255 25.93 -5.87 15.04
CA GLY A 255 25.77 -5.01 16.21
C GLY A 255 26.33 -3.61 15.96
N SER A 256 26.52 -2.79 17.00
CA SER A 256 26.93 -1.38 16.91
C SER A 256 28.17 -1.09 16.03
N ALA A 257 29.05 -2.08 15.83
CA ALA A 257 30.26 -1.97 15.02
C ALA A 257 30.35 -2.98 13.84
N ALA A 258 29.33 -3.83 13.63
CA ALA A 258 29.34 -4.85 12.59
C ALA A 258 28.01 -4.87 11.85
N PRO A 259 28.03 -4.98 10.51
CA PRO A 259 26.81 -4.92 9.72
C PRO A 259 25.84 -6.05 10.07
N LEU A 260 24.55 -5.76 9.96
CA LEU A 260 23.52 -6.76 10.20
C LEU A 260 23.58 -7.88 9.15
N ARG A 261 23.31 -9.09 9.62
CA ARG A 261 23.32 -10.31 8.82
C ARG A 261 22.25 -11.26 9.31
N LEU A 262 21.51 -11.85 8.38
CA LEU A 262 20.54 -12.90 8.66
C LEU A 262 21.12 -14.25 8.25
N THR A 263 21.18 -15.20 9.18
CA THR A 263 21.73 -16.54 8.95
C THR A 263 20.77 -17.62 9.41
N ASN A 264 20.79 -18.75 8.69
CA ASN A 264 20.20 -19.98 9.17
C ASN A 264 21.19 -20.69 10.11
N VAL A 265 20.71 -21.05 11.30
CA VAL A 265 21.50 -21.70 12.35
C VAL A 265 20.74 -22.92 12.88
N ASP A 266 21.48 -23.93 13.31
CA ASP A 266 20.89 -25.12 13.93
C ASP A 266 20.13 -24.75 15.22
N PHE A 267 18.97 -25.35 15.41
CA PHE A 267 18.13 -25.21 16.60
C PHE A 267 18.05 -26.55 17.34
N VAL A 268 18.72 -26.68 18.48
CA VAL A 268 18.77 -27.96 19.21
C VAL A 268 17.51 -28.26 20.06
N GLY A 269 16.48 -27.41 20.01
CA GLY A 269 15.34 -27.51 20.92
C GLY A 269 15.68 -27.13 22.36
N LYS A 270 14.67 -27.16 23.24
CA LYS A 270 14.86 -26.86 24.68
C LYS A 270 15.25 -28.10 25.48
N SER A 271 14.95 -29.30 25.00
CA SER A 271 15.41 -30.59 25.51
C SER A 271 16.88 -30.88 25.15
N GLY A 272 17.45 -30.14 24.21
CA GLY A 272 18.78 -30.40 23.65
C GLY A 272 18.80 -31.50 22.59
N ASN A 273 17.63 -31.98 22.14
CA ASN A 273 17.50 -32.92 21.03
C ASN A 273 17.25 -32.19 19.69
N PRO A 274 18.26 -32.07 18.81
CA PRO A 274 18.09 -31.42 17.50
C PRO A 274 17.16 -32.17 16.54
N ASP A 275 16.87 -33.46 16.76
CA ASP A 275 15.99 -34.22 15.87
C ASP A 275 14.50 -33.93 16.14
N GLU A 276 14.17 -33.47 17.35
CA GLU A 276 12.83 -33.01 17.73
C GLU A 276 12.72 -31.48 17.72
N ALA A 277 13.79 -30.80 18.16
CA ALA A 277 13.97 -29.36 18.15
C ALA A 277 12.69 -28.59 18.52
N GLU A 278 12.17 -28.91 19.71
CA GLU A 278 10.85 -28.46 20.14
C GLU A 278 10.87 -27.07 20.79
N LEU A 279 9.83 -26.28 20.52
CA LEU A 279 9.59 -24.98 21.12
C LEU A 279 8.59 -25.13 22.27
N TYR A 280 8.88 -24.54 23.43
CA TYR A 280 7.89 -24.47 24.52
C TYR A 280 7.27 -23.08 24.60
N PHE A 281 5.98 -23.03 24.90
CA PHE A 281 5.27 -21.83 25.31
C PHE A 281 4.37 -22.13 26.51
N THR A 282 3.92 -21.09 27.21
CA THR A 282 3.08 -21.21 28.40
C THR A 282 1.74 -20.55 28.14
N ARG A 283 0.65 -21.27 28.42
CA ARG A 283 -0.70 -20.70 28.35
C ARG A 283 -1.00 -19.88 29.61
N LEU A 284 -2.07 -19.09 29.57
CA LEU A 284 -2.52 -18.28 30.72
C LEU A 284 -2.85 -19.11 31.97
N ASP A 285 -3.24 -20.38 31.81
CA ASP A 285 -3.50 -21.31 32.91
C ASP A 285 -2.20 -21.89 33.54
N GLY A 286 -1.02 -21.44 33.09
CA GLY A 286 0.29 -21.89 33.57
C GLY A 286 0.76 -23.21 32.94
N GLN A 287 -0.04 -23.85 32.09
CA GLN A 287 0.37 -25.09 31.41
C GLN A 287 1.42 -24.80 30.34
N ARG A 288 2.53 -25.54 30.40
CA ARG A 288 3.53 -25.55 29.33
C ARG A 288 3.06 -26.46 28.18
N ARG A 289 3.12 -25.93 26.96
CA ARG A 289 2.78 -26.63 25.72
C ARG A 289 3.99 -26.66 24.80
N ILE A 290 3.95 -27.56 23.83
CA ILE A 290 5.00 -27.77 22.83
C ILE A 290 4.47 -27.32 21.48
N ALA A 291 5.31 -26.64 20.71
CA ALA A 291 5.08 -26.28 19.32
C ALA A 291 6.21 -26.84 18.44
N TYR A 292 5.80 -27.41 17.31
CA TYR A 292 6.63 -27.89 16.21
C TYR A 292 6.34 -27.05 14.97
N PRO A 293 7.21 -27.02 13.94
CA PRO A 293 6.92 -26.30 12.70
C PRO A 293 5.75 -26.97 11.97
N VAL A 294 4.56 -26.41 12.19
CA VAL A 294 3.30 -26.84 11.59
C VAL A 294 2.64 -25.58 11.04
N PHE A 295 2.40 -25.58 9.75
CA PHE A 295 1.69 -24.51 9.08
C PHE A 295 0.18 -24.69 9.26
N LEU A 296 -0.60 -23.76 8.72
CA LEU A 296 -2.07 -23.75 8.82
C LEU A 296 -2.67 -25.09 8.39
N HIS A 297 -3.86 -25.39 8.92
CA HIS A 297 -4.60 -26.64 8.66
C HIS A 297 -3.85 -27.92 9.03
N GLY A 298 -2.77 -27.81 9.80
CA GLY A 298 -2.00 -28.93 10.31
C GLY A 298 -0.95 -29.47 9.34
N GLU A 299 -0.57 -28.73 8.30
CA GLU A 299 0.51 -29.10 7.38
C GLU A 299 1.86 -29.13 8.11
N ARG A 300 2.54 -30.27 8.12
CA ARG A 300 3.75 -30.50 8.93
C ARG A 300 4.97 -30.64 8.05
N ILE A 301 6.08 -30.06 8.50
CA ILE A 301 7.41 -30.34 7.96
C ILE A 301 8.23 -31.17 8.96
N SER A 302 9.44 -31.55 8.57
CA SER A 302 10.38 -32.23 9.48
C SER A 302 10.56 -31.43 10.77
N PRO A 303 10.49 -32.07 11.96
CA PRO A 303 10.76 -31.40 13.22
C PRO A 303 12.25 -31.18 13.44
N SER A 304 13.15 -31.67 12.58
CA SER A 304 14.59 -31.44 12.75
C SER A 304 14.89 -29.95 12.87
N GLY A 305 15.82 -29.63 13.76
CA GLY A 305 16.36 -28.30 13.93
C GLY A 305 17.68 -28.10 13.20
N ARG A 306 18.22 -29.12 12.53
CA ARG A 306 19.44 -29.00 11.73
C ARG A 306 19.12 -28.38 10.37
N VAL A 307 19.84 -27.33 10.01
CA VAL A 307 19.65 -26.65 8.71
C VAL A 307 19.97 -27.60 7.54
N ALA A 308 20.91 -28.54 7.75
CA ALA A 308 21.26 -29.54 6.77
C ALA A 308 20.13 -30.54 6.46
N ASP A 309 19.22 -30.77 7.40
CA ASP A 309 18.09 -31.68 7.23
C ASP A 309 16.88 -30.95 6.65
N VAL A 310 16.62 -29.73 7.13
CA VAL A 310 15.50 -28.90 6.73
C VAL A 310 15.81 -27.42 6.98
N ASP A 311 15.58 -26.58 5.97
CA ASP A 311 15.50 -25.13 6.13
C ASP A 311 14.04 -24.74 6.37
N ARG A 312 13.68 -24.59 7.65
CA ARG A 312 12.29 -24.31 8.03
C ARG A 312 11.76 -23.02 7.41
N ARG A 313 12.59 -21.99 7.16
CA ARG A 313 12.09 -20.74 6.57
C ARG A 313 11.80 -20.89 5.07
N SER A 314 12.66 -21.62 4.36
CA SER A 314 12.41 -21.94 2.95
C SER A 314 11.14 -22.78 2.78
N GLU A 315 10.92 -23.77 3.65
CA GLU A 315 9.69 -24.56 3.70
C GLU A 315 8.47 -23.69 4.03
N LEU A 316 8.56 -22.83 5.06
CA LEU A 316 7.48 -21.90 5.40
C LEU A 316 7.11 -21.01 4.22
N ALA A 317 8.11 -20.50 3.51
CA ALA A 317 7.89 -19.64 2.36
C ALA A 317 7.12 -20.36 1.24
N ALA A 318 7.46 -21.62 0.98
CA ALA A 318 6.75 -22.47 0.02
C ALA A 318 5.31 -22.79 0.47
N LEU A 319 5.09 -23.00 1.77
CA LEU A 319 3.76 -23.25 2.33
C LEU A 319 2.88 -22.00 2.24
N ILE A 320 3.41 -20.83 2.60
CA ILE A 320 2.68 -19.54 2.57
C ILE A 320 2.21 -19.21 1.16
N VAL A 321 3.12 -19.18 0.19
CA VAL A 321 2.75 -18.81 -1.19
C VAL A 321 1.87 -19.86 -1.88
N GLY A 322 1.86 -21.09 -1.36
CA GLY A 322 0.96 -22.16 -1.77
C GLY A 322 -0.37 -22.15 -1.02
N SER A 323 -0.67 -21.11 -0.24
CA SER A 323 -1.88 -21.04 0.58
C SER A 323 -2.89 -20.03 0.02
N GLU A 324 -4.17 -20.27 0.26
CA GLU A 324 -5.23 -19.31 -0.10
C GLU A 324 -5.12 -18.03 0.73
N GLU A 325 -4.65 -18.13 1.97
CA GLU A 325 -4.41 -17.01 2.88
C GLU A 325 -3.41 -16.00 2.27
N PHE A 326 -2.38 -16.45 1.55
CA PHE A 326 -1.46 -15.55 0.86
C PHE A 326 -2.14 -14.72 -0.21
N SER A 327 -2.90 -15.37 -1.09
CA SER A 327 -3.60 -14.68 -2.18
C SER A 327 -4.63 -13.69 -1.62
N ARG A 328 -5.38 -14.09 -0.59
CA ARG A 328 -6.36 -13.21 0.09
C ARG A 328 -5.68 -12.04 0.79
N ALA A 329 -4.55 -12.26 1.46
CA ALA A 329 -3.80 -11.21 2.14
C ALA A 329 -3.32 -10.15 1.15
N VAL A 330 -2.71 -10.56 0.04
CA VAL A 330 -2.23 -9.65 -1.00
C VAL A 330 -3.37 -8.84 -1.61
N VAL A 331 -4.49 -9.50 -1.96
CA VAL A 331 -5.67 -8.80 -2.50
C VAL A 331 -6.21 -7.78 -1.50
N ASN A 332 -6.34 -8.13 -0.22
CA ASN A 332 -6.77 -7.19 0.82
C ASN A 332 -5.81 -6.00 0.99
N HIS A 333 -4.49 -6.24 0.99
CA HIS A 333 -3.50 -5.16 1.12
C HIS A 333 -3.55 -4.18 -0.05
N LEU A 334 -3.56 -4.69 -1.29
CA LEU A 334 -3.63 -3.85 -2.48
C LEU A 334 -4.97 -3.12 -2.59
N TRP A 335 -6.07 -3.79 -2.24
CA TRP A 335 -7.37 -3.14 -2.19
C TRP A 335 -7.42 -2.03 -1.13
N ARG A 336 -6.87 -2.27 0.06
CA ARG A 336 -6.75 -1.24 1.10
C ARG A 336 -5.90 -0.06 0.64
N GLU A 337 -4.80 -0.34 -0.04
CA GLU A 337 -3.89 0.70 -0.54
C GLU A 337 -4.58 1.60 -1.57
N LEU A 338 -5.36 1.01 -2.48
CA LEU A 338 -6.01 1.72 -3.58
C LEU A 338 -7.34 2.37 -3.20
N LEU A 339 -8.14 1.70 -2.34
CA LEU A 339 -9.52 2.06 -2.01
C LEU A 339 -9.72 2.32 -0.51
N GLY A 340 -8.63 2.51 0.24
CA GLY A 340 -8.60 2.98 1.63
C GLY A 340 -8.98 1.98 2.72
N ARG A 341 -9.55 0.81 2.38
CA ARG A 341 -10.00 -0.20 3.34
C ARG A 341 -9.85 -1.62 2.80
N GLU A 342 -9.70 -2.60 3.68
CA GLU A 342 -9.67 -4.02 3.27
C GLU A 342 -11.07 -4.48 2.79
N LEU A 343 -11.11 -5.32 1.75
CA LEU A 343 -12.36 -5.90 1.20
C LEU A 343 -13.13 -6.67 2.25
N ALA A 344 -12.42 -7.56 2.94
CA ALA A 344 -12.93 -8.33 4.06
C ALA A 344 -11.83 -8.35 5.13
N PRO A 345 -11.84 -7.38 6.08
CA PRO A 345 -10.85 -7.36 7.14
C PRO A 345 -10.96 -8.61 8.00
N PRO A 346 -9.86 -9.07 8.61
CA PRO A 346 -9.90 -10.15 9.58
C PRO A 346 -10.87 -9.80 10.72
N VAL A 347 -11.49 -10.82 11.30
CA VAL A 347 -12.53 -10.67 12.34
C VAL A 347 -12.05 -9.71 13.43
N ALA A 348 -12.74 -8.58 13.61
CA ALA A 348 -12.44 -7.67 14.69
C ALA A 348 -12.76 -8.31 16.05
N HIS A 349 -11.96 -8.00 17.07
CA HIS A 349 -12.08 -8.55 18.43
C HIS A 349 -13.50 -8.42 19.05
N ASN A 350 -14.31 -7.45 18.58
CA ASN A 350 -15.58 -7.06 19.19
C ASN A 350 -16.77 -6.97 18.22
N GLY A 351 -16.74 -7.59 17.04
CA GLY A 351 -17.87 -7.52 16.09
C GLY A 351 -17.88 -8.62 15.04
N PRO A 352 -19.05 -8.86 14.40
CA PRO A 352 -19.11 -9.76 13.25
C PRO A 352 -18.21 -9.22 12.13
N ALA A 353 -17.45 -10.11 11.48
CA ALA A 353 -16.74 -9.72 10.27
C ALA A 353 -17.75 -9.27 9.22
N PRO A 354 -17.50 -8.18 8.47
CA PRO A 354 -18.31 -7.85 7.31
C PRO A 354 -18.23 -9.01 6.32
N THR A 355 -19.30 -9.79 6.20
CA THR A 355 -19.38 -10.94 5.28
C THR A 355 -19.72 -10.53 3.85
N ALA A 356 -20.15 -9.28 3.66
CA ALA A 356 -20.70 -8.78 2.39
C ALA A 356 -19.77 -9.01 1.19
N ASN A 357 -18.47 -8.81 1.36
CA ASN A 357 -17.50 -8.89 0.26
C ASN A 357 -16.60 -10.14 0.32
N ARG A 358 -16.94 -11.16 1.12
CA ARG A 358 -16.09 -12.35 1.26
C ARG A 358 -16.00 -13.15 -0.04
N GLU A 359 -17.13 -13.37 -0.71
CA GLU A 359 -17.14 -14.08 -2.00
C GLU A 359 -16.37 -13.31 -3.09
N LEU A 360 -16.41 -11.97 -3.03
CA LEU A 360 -15.62 -11.11 -3.90
C LEU A 360 -14.11 -11.30 -3.64
N LEU A 361 -13.68 -11.28 -2.38
CA LEU A 361 -12.29 -11.53 -2.00
C LEU A 361 -11.82 -12.92 -2.43
N GLU A 362 -12.61 -13.96 -2.16
CA GLU A 362 -12.28 -15.35 -2.50
C GLU A 362 -12.01 -15.49 -4.00
N ARG A 363 -12.93 -15.02 -4.85
CA ARG A 363 -12.77 -15.13 -6.30
C ARG A 363 -11.66 -14.22 -6.86
N LEU A 364 -11.42 -13.04 -6.30
CA LEU A 364 -10.27 -12.22 -6.68
C LEU A 364 -8.95 -12.89 -6.32
N ALA A 365 -8.84 -13.48 -5.13
CA ALA A 365 -7.66 -14.20 -4.67
C ALA A 365 -7.36 -15.43 -5.54
N GLU A 366 -8.38 -16.19 -5.88
CA GLU A 366 -8.32 -17.31 -6.84
C GLU A 366 -7.77 -16.88 -8.20
N GLN A 367 -8.29 -15.79 -8.74
CA GLN A 367 -7.91 -15.30 -10.07
C GLN A 367 -6.53 -14.64 -10.08
N PHE A 368 -6.14 -14.02 -8.97
CA PHE A 368 -4.79 -13.52 -8.75
C PHE A 368 -3.75 -14.65 -8.69
N ALA A 369 -4.06 -15.75 -7.99
CA ALA A 369 -3.21 -16.93 -8.01
C ALA A 369 -3.16 -17.56 -9.41
N ALA A 370 -4.30 -17.70 -10.07
CA ALA A 370 -4.40 -18.27 -11.42
C ALA A 370 -3.71 -17.43 -12.50
N SER A 371 -3.60 -16.11 -12.31
CA SER A 371 -2.85 -15.21 -13.20
C SER A 371 -1.34 -15.25 -12.96
N GLY A 372 -0.85 -16.06 -12.02
CA GLY A 372 0.57 -16.17 -11.70
C GLY A 372 1.05 -15.09 -10.74
N PHE A 373 0.19 -14.62 -9.82
CA PHE A 373 0.53 -13.62 -8.81
C PHE A 373 1.02 -12.28 -9.40
N ASP A 374 0.43 -11.88 -10.53
CA ASP A 374 0.76 -10.65 -11.27
C ASP A 374 0.23 -9.41 -10.54
N HIS A 375 1.16 -8.62 -10.00
CA HIS A 375 0.87 -7.39 -9.26
C HIS A 375 0.20 -6.34 -10.14
N GLU A 376 0.76 -6.05 -11.32
CA GLU A 376 0.25 -5.04 -12.25
C GLU A 376 -1.18 -5.36 -12.67
N ARG A 377 -1.46 -6.64 -12.92
CA ARG A 377 -2.78 -7.11 -13.33
C ARG A 377 -3.84 -7.01 -12.23
N LEU A 378 -3.49 -7.33 -10.99
CA LEU A 378 -4.40 -7.14 -9.85
C LEU A 378 -4.68 -5.65 -9.60
N VAL A 379 -3.66 -4.80 -9.63
CA VAL A 379 -3.82 -3.34 -9.53
C VAL A 379 -4.72 -2.83 -10.66
N LYS A 380 -4.54 -3.31 -11.90
CA LYS A 380 -5.41 -2.98 -13.03
C LYS A 380 -6.88 -3.31 -12.74
N TRP A 381 -7.18 -4.50 -12.21
CA TRP A 381 -8.56 -4.89 -11.89
C TRP A 381 -9.21 -3.97 -10.86
N ILE A 382 -8.45 -3.56 -9.83
CA ILE A 382 -8.95 -2.71 -8.75
C ILE A 382 -9.16 -1.27 -9.25
N VAL A 383 -8.23 -0.72 -10.03
CA VAL A 383 -8.30 0.65 -10.51
C VAL A 383 -9.40 0.86 -11.57
N LEU A 384 -9.72 -0.17 -12.36
CA LEU A 384 -10.80 -0.12 -13.36
C LEU A 384 -12.21 -0.42 -12.79
N CYS A 385 -12.33 -0.90 -11.55
CA CYS A 385 -13.65 -1.25 -11.01
C CYS A 385 -14.53 -0.02 -10.71
N GLU A 386 -15.84 -0.25 -10.60
CA GLU A 386 -16.85 0.79 -10.42
C GLU A 386 -16.66 1.59 -9.13
N ALA A 387 -16.19 0.96 -8.04
CA ALA A 387 -15.86 1.68 -6.80
C ALA A 387 -14.82 2.79 -7.01
N ASN A 388 -13.85 2.56 -7.91
CA ASN A 388 -12.84 3.57 -8.26
C ASN A 388 -13.35 4.58 -9.30
N ALA A 389 -14.52 4.36 -9.89
CA ALA A 389 -15.14 5.25 -10.87
C ALA A 389 -16.08 6.30 -10.24
N HIS A 390 -16.37 6.19 -8.95
CA HIS A 390 -17.27 7.11 -8.24
C HIS A 390 -16.54 8.30 -7.59
N GLU A 391 -17.26 9.39 -7.35
CA GLU A 391 -16.78 10.52 -6.55
C GLU A 391 -16.37 10.07 -5.14
N SER A 392 -15.44 10.79 -4.50
CA SER A 392 -14.99 10.53 -3.12
C SER A 392 -15.74 11.36 -2.07
N LYS A 393 -16.68 12.23 -2.47
CA LYS A 393 -17.33 13.19 -1.57
C LYS A 393 -18.16 12.51 -0.49
N GLU A 394 -18.09 13.02 0.73
CA GLU A 394 -19.07 12.72 1.78
C GLU A 394 -20.34 13.56 1.59
N PRO A 395 -21.54 12.95 1.55
CA PRO A 395 -22.78 13.71 1.60
C PRO A 395 -22.82 14.61 2.85
N LEU A 396 -23.15 15.89 2.64
CA LEU A 396 -23.11 16.96 3.66
C LEU A 396 -24.02 16.73 4.90
N ASP A 397 -24.94 15.77 4.86
CA ASP A 397 -26.01 15.57 5.86
C ASP A 397 -25.85 14.33 6.77
N LEU A 398 -24.69 13.68 6.81
CA LEU A 398 -24.53 12.37 7.46
C LEU A 398 -24.24 12.39 8.98
N HIS A 399 -24.68 13.43 9.70
CA HIS A 399 -24.44 13.52 11.16
C HIS A 399 -25.08 12.38 11.98
N ASP A 400 -26.07 11.67 11.43
CA ASP A 400 -26.92 10.72 12.20
C ASP A 400 -26.76 9.24 11.83
N ALA A 401 -25.88 8.89 10.89
CA ALA A 401 -25.74 7.51 10.46
C ALA A 401 -24.47 6.89 11.10
N PRO A 402 -24.50 5.63 11.59
CA PRO A 402 -23.38 5.08 12.34
C PRO A 402 -22.07 5.18 11.55
N LEU A 403 -21.04 5.80 12.15
CA LEU A 403 -19.68 5.95 11.60
C LEU A 403 -19.08 4.63 11.06
N LEU A 404 -19.59 3.48 11.51
CA LEU A 404 -19.17 2.14 11.10
C LEU A 404 -19.76 1.66 9.75
N ALA A 405 -20.80 2.31 9.21
CA ALA A 405 -21.50 1.86 8.01
C ALA A 405 -21.07 2.55 6.71
N HIS A 406 -20.54 3.78 6.77
CA HIS A 406 -20.22 4.58 5.57
C HIS A 406 -18.88 4.15 4.98
N GLY A 407 -18.85 3.95 3.67
CA GLY A 407 -17.65 3.51 2.95
C GLY A 407 -17.30 2.04 3.09
N ALA A 408 -17.98 1.30 3.98
CA ALA A 408 -17.70 -0.13 4.22
C ALA A 408 -18.06 -1.02 3.03
N LEU A 409 -18.87 -0.51 2.12
CA LEU A 409 -19.30 -1.20 0.92
C LEU A 409 -18.67 -0.61 -0.33
N PHE A 410 -17.74 0.34 -0.21
CA PHE A 410 -17.10 1.01 -1.35
C PHE A 410 -18.10 1.70 -2.27
N GLU A 411 -19.19 2.26 -1.73
CA GLU A 411 -20.19 3.03 -2.49
C GLU A 411 -19.65 4.35 -3.05
N ARG A 412 -18.40 4.67 -2.70
CA ARG A 412 -17.60 5.83 -3.11
C ARG A 412 -16.12 5.43 -3.10
N CYS A 413 -15.28 6.16 -3.84
CA CYS A 413 -13.84 5.96 -3.74
C CYS A 413 -13.32 6.47 -2.39
N GLN A 414 -12.54 5.65 -1.68
CA GLN A 414 -11.88 6.04 -0.43
C GLN A 414 -10.37 5.94 -0.59
N PHE A 415 -9.66 6.64 0.28
CA PHE A 415 -8.20 6.65 0.29
C PHE A 415 -7.69 6.25 1.67
N PRO A 416 -6.48 5.68 1.76
CA PRO A 416 -5.86 5.36 3.05
C PRO A 416 -5.86 6.61 3.94
N GLN A 417 -6.30 6.45 5.19
CA GLN A 417 -6.26 7.56 6.13
C GLN A 417 -4.83 7.78 6.61
N ASP A 418 -4.34 9.02 6.53
CA ASP A 418 -3.22 9.44 7.36
C ASP A 418 -3.71 9.45 8.82
N GLU A 419 -3.10 8.62 9.67
CA GLU A 419 -3.40 8.53 11.12
C GLU A 419 -3.13 9.85 11.89
N SER A 420 -2.63 10.89 11.22
CA SER A 420 -2.30 12.19 11.80
C SER A 420 -3.52 13.03 12.20
N GLY A 421 -4.75 12.67 11.81
CA GLY A 421 -5.99 13.22 12.35
C GLY A 421 -6.18 14.74 12.22
N SER A 422 -5.39 15.43 11.40
CA SER A 422 -5.32 16.89 11.36
C SER A 422 -6.08 17.54 10.18
N TYR A 423 -6.86 16.77 9.42
CA TYR A 423 -7.50 17.24 8.19
C TYR A 423 -9.01 17.45 8.35
N TYR A 424 -9.54 18.47 7.68
CA TYR A 424 -10.97 18.80 7.71
C TYR A 424 -11.77 17.90 6.78
N ASP A 425 -12.93 17.44 7.24
CA ASP A 425 -13.82 16.54 6.48
C ASP A 425 -14.35 17.14 5.16
N SER A 426 -14.35 18.48 5.03
CA SER A 426 -14.69 19.17 3.79
C SER A 426 -13.91 20.47 3.61
N VAL A 427 -13.66 20.84 2.35
CA VAL A 427 -13.03 22.13 1.97
C VAL A 427 -13.83 23.31 2.51
N ALA A 428 -15.15 23.30 2.36
CA ALA A 428 -16.02 24.34 2.90
C ALA A 428 -15.97 24.40 4.45
N GLY A 429 -15.78 23.26 5.12
CA GLY A 429 -15.52 23.19 6.55
C GLY A 429 -14.21 23.89 6.93
N ALA A 430 -13.12 23.56 6.24
CA ALA A 430 -11.80 24.17 6.45
C ALA A 430 -11.84 25.69 6.26
N LEU A 431 -12.41 26.17 5.14
CA LEU A 431 -12.50 27.60 4.83
C LEU A 431 -13.35 28.35 5.87
N ARG A 432 -14.46 27.77 6.33
CA ARG A 432 -15.30 28.38 7.37
C ARG A 432 -14.60 28.44 8.73
N ASP A 433 -13.79 27.44 9.06
CA ASP A 433 -13.06 27.42 10.33
C ASP A 433 -11.94 28.47 10.36
N VAL A 434 -11.27 28.71 9.23
CA VAL A 434 -10.31 29.83 9.07
C VAL A 434 -11.00 31.17 9.34
N VAL A 435 -12.21 31.38 8.79
CA VAL A 435 -13.00 32.60 9.05
C VAL A 435 -13.42 32.71 10.52
N ALA A 436 -13.76 31.59 11.17
CA ALA A 436 -14.29 31.57 12.53
C ALA A 436 -13.20 31.67 13.62
N LYS A 437 -12.01 31.09 13.38
CA LYS A 437 -10.99 30.87 14.42
C LYS A 437 -9.57 31.30 14.02
N GLY A 438 -9.33 31.66 12.75
CA GLY A 438 -7.98 31.88 12.20
C GLY A 438 -7.25 30.56 11.88
N ARG A 439 -6.05 30.61 11.28
CA ARG A 439 -5.25 29.41 10.93
C ARG A 439 -4.80 28.64 12.19
N PRO A 440 -5.25 27.40 12.42
CA PRO A 440 -4.65 26.53 13.42
C PRO A 440 -3.42 25.85 12.80
N ILE A 441 -2.22 26.25 13.24
CA ILE A 441 -0.91 25.59 13.02
C ILE A 441 -0.20 25.93 11.69
N SER A 442 1.12 26.17 11.80
CA SER A 442 2.05 26.53 10.72
C SER A 442 2.63 25.29 10.03
N LEU A 443 2.69 25.32 8.69
CA LEU A 443 3.23 24.28 7.80
C LEU A 443 4.67 23.83 8.12
N ALA A 444 5.43 24.64 8.85
CA ALA A 444 6.82 24.35 9.22
C ALA A 444 6.98 23.13 10.15
N GLN A 445 5.89 22.56 10.66
CA GLN A 445 5.92 21.43 11.61
C GLN A 445 5.32 20.13 11.06
N SER A 446 4.81 20.12 9.82
CA SER A 446 4.25 18.89 9.22
C SER A 446 5.31 18.15 8.39
N PRO A 447 5.66 16.89 8.73
CA PRO A 447 6.73 16.13 8.06
C PRO A 447 6.45 15.82 6.59
N LEU A 448 5.20 15.95 6.12
CA LEU A 448 4.81 15.71 4.73
C LEU A 448 5.28 16.80 3.75
N PHE A 449 5.62 18.00 4.21
CA PHE A 449 6.06 19.11 3.34
C PHE A 449 7.50 18.97 2.82
N ALA A 450 8.30 18.08 3.41
CA ALA A 450 9.68 17.83 2.98
C ALA A 450 9.78 16.99 1.67
N ARG A 451 8.67 16.43 1.17
CA ARG A 451 8.66 15.47 0.04
C ARG A 451 8.44 16.10 -1.35
N VAL A 452 8.36 17.43 -1.50
CA VAL A 452 8.26 18.07 -2.82
C VAL A 452 9.67 18.34 -3.37
N SER A 453 10.13 17.53 -4.31
CA SER A 453 11.34 17.81 -5.11
C SER A 453 10.99 17.89 -6.61
N PRO A 454 11.43 18.95 -7.32
CA PRO A 454 11.15 19.10 -8.75
C PRO A 454 12.26 18.50 -9.63
N GLN A 455 11.88 17.78 -10.68
CA GLN A 455 12.70 17.66 -11.89
C GLN A 455 11.91 18.14 -13.13
N ARG A 456 12.62 18.90 -13.97
CA ARG A 456 12.25 19.84 -15.05
C ARG A 456 12.35 19.20 -16.47
N PRO A 457 12.36 19.95 -17.61
CA PRO A 457 11.42 20.96 -18.17
C PRO A 457 11.09 20.70 -19.67
N GLY A 458 9.99 21.25 -20.21
CA GLY A 458 9.75 21.30 -21.66
C GLY A 458 8.46 22.03 -22.07
N ALA A 459 8.63 23.09 -22.89
CA ALA A 459 7.68 24.03 -23.52
C ALA A 459 6.30 23.46 -23.95
N GLY A 460 5.17 24.17 -23.93
CA GLY A 460 4.83 25.50 -24.51
C GLY A 460 3.80 25.26 -25.66
N ALA A 461 2.65 25.91 -25.81
CA ALA A 461 2.16 27.19 -25.30
C ALA A 461 0.61 27.23 -25.22
N ALA A 462 0.09 27.36 -23.99
CA ALA A 462 -0.97 28.30 -23.66
C ALA A 462 -0.35 29.27 -22.65
N ALA A 463 0.47 30.19 -23.18
CA ALA A 463 1.46 30.94 -22.43
C ALA A 463 0.83 32.14 -21.70
N ILE A 464 0.54 31.95 -20.40
CA ILE A 464 0.70 32.98 -19.37
C ILE A 464 1.42 32.31 -18.18
N PHE A 465 2.76 32.42 -18.22
CA PHE A 465 3.76 32.27 -17.14
C PHE A 465 4.07 30.89 -16.51
N VAL A 466 4.75 29.99 -17.25
CA VAL A 466 5.65 28.96 -16.65
C VAL A 466 6.93 28.77 -17.47
N GLU A 467 7.55 29.86 -17.93
CA GLU A 467 8.91 29.81 -18.48
C GLU A 467 9.73 30.92 -17.83
N ASP A 468 10.52 30.50 -16.84
CA ASP A 468 11.85 31.01 -16.45
C ASP A 468 12.00 31.01 -14.92
N ALA A 469 12.33 29.86 -14.34
CA ALA A 469 12.75 29.77 -12.94
C ALA A 469 13.80 28.66 -12.77
N GLY A 470 15.04 29.09 -12.97
CA GLY A 470 16.26 28.48 -12.46
C GLY A 470 16.26 28.31 -10.94
N GLY A 471 15.63 27.28 -10.39
CA GLY A 471 15.91 26.66 -9.11
C GLY A 471 14.78 26.98 -8.15
N ASP A 472 14.30 25.98 -7.42
CA ASP A 472 13.28 26.07 -6.37
C ASP A 472 11.82 26.16 -6.86
N ALA A 473 11.16 25.01 -6.94
CA ALA A 473 9.72 24.90 -7.21
C ALA A 473 8.97 24.55 -5.91
N SER A 474 9.02 25.46 -4.94
CA SER A 474 8.11 25.42 -3.79
C SER A 474 6.67 25.79 -4.22
N LEU A 475 5.67 25.46 -3.38
CA LEU A 475 4.25 25.77 -3.60
C LEU A 475 3.90 27.25 -3.38
N GLU A 476 4.71 27.95 -2.59
CA GLU A 476 4.63 29.39 -2.29
C GLU A 476 4.71 30.26 -3.56
N PRO A 477 5.63 29.98 -4.52
CA PRO A 477 5.65 30.61 -5.84
C PRO A 477 4.35 30.53 -6.65
N PHE A 478 3.52 29.49 -6.49
CA PHE A 478 2.27 29.37 -7.27
C PHE A 478 1.20 30.36 -6.81
N VAL A 479 0.96 30.43 -5.49
CA VAL A 479 -0.02 31.38 -4.93
C VAL A 479 0.45 32.82 -5.14
N GLN A 480 1.75 33.09 -4.97
CA GLN A 480 2.35 34.40 -5.27
C GLN A 480 2.19 34.81 -6.74
N ARG A 481 2.33 33.87 -7.69
CA ARG A 481 2.07 34.14 -9.11
C ARG A 481 0.60 34.45 -9.38
N MET A 482 -0.33 33.75 -8.75
CA MET A 482 -1.73 34.09 -8.92
C MET A 482 -2.08 35.46 -8.33
N ILE A 483 -1.50 35.81 -7.17
CA ILE A 483 -1.67 37.12 -6.55
C ILE A 483 -1.23 38.20 -7.55
N ALA A 484 -0.08 38.01 -8.21
CA ALA A 484 0.47 38.94 -9.20
C ALA A 484 -0.27 38.98 -10.55
N SER A 485 -1.14 38.00 -10.87
CA SER A 485 -1.85 37.95 -12.16
C SER A 485 -2.97 39.01 -12.28
N GLU A 486 -3.28 39.44 -13.49
CA GLU A 486 -4.40 40.37 -13.80
C GLU A 486 -5.78 39.67 -13.88
N MET A 487 -5.85 38.38 -13.53
CA MET A 487 -7.10 37.62 -13.59
C MET A 487 -8.17 38.19 -12.64
N PRO A 488 -9.46 38.10 -13.01
CA PRO A 488 -10.57 38.32 -12.08
C PRO A 488 -10.44 37.44 -10.82
N VAL A 489 -10.86 37.97 -9.67
CA VAL A 489 -10.74 37.26 -8.38
C VAL A 489 -11.48 35.92 -8.38
N ALA A 490 -12.64 35.84 -9.05
CA ALA A 490 -13.39 34.59 -9.20
C ALA A 490 -12.55 33.52 -9.93
N ASP A 491 -11.93 33.89 -11.05
CA ASP A 491 -11.07 33.01 -11.85
C ASP A 491 -9.84 32.57 -11.06
N LYS A 492 -9.28 33.45 -10.21
CA LYS A 492 -8.18 33.08 -9.29
C LYS A 492 -8.63 31.98 -8.31
N VAL A 493 -9.80 32.13 -7.70
CA VAL A 493 -10.33 31.11 -6.78
C VAL A 493 -10.58 29.81 -7.52
N GLU A 494 -11.19 29.87 -8.71
CA GLU A 494 -11.41 28.68 -9.52
C GLU A 494 -10.11 27.98 -9.90
N HIS A 495 -9.06 28.73 -10.26
CA HIS A 495 -7.73 28.18 -10.51
C HIS A 495 -7.08 27.54 -9.27
N LEU A 496 -7.31 28.05 -8.06
CA LEU A 496 -6.86 27.38 -6.83
C LEU A 496 -7.56 26.03 -6.64
N PHE A 497 -8.88 25.98 -6.89
CA PHE A 497 -9.65 24.73 -6.78
C PHE A 497 -9.25 23.74 -7.87
N GLN A 498 -9.03 24.19 -9.10
CA GLN A 498 -8.51 23.37 -10.20
C GLN A 498 -7.10 22.86 -9.89
N PHE A 499 -6.23 23.69 -9.33
CA PHE A 499 -4.87 23.28 -8.99
C PHE A 499 -4.82 22.34 -7.78
N ALA A 500 -5.61 22.61 -6.75
CA ALA A 500 -5.64 21.81 -5.52
C ALA A 500 -6.42 20.50 -5.69
N LEU A 501 -7.60 20.57 -6.31
CA LEU A 501 -8.62 19.51 -6.30
C LEU A 501 -9.03 19.04 -7.70
N ALA A 502 -8.49 19.64 -8.78
CA ALA A 502 -8.81 19.30 -10.16
C ALA A 502 -10.30 19.38 -10.51
N ARG A 503 -11.01 20.33 -9.90
CA ARG A 503 -12.41 20.63 -10.24
C ARG A 503 -12.72 22.09 -9.94
N ALA A 504 -13.81 22.57 -10.53
CA ALA A 504 -14.40 23.84 -10.12
C ALA A 504 -14.95 23.75 -8.67
N PRO A 505 -14.94 24.87 -7.93
CA PRO A 505 -15.59 24.92 -6.62
C PRO A 505 -17.11 24.72 -6.76
N THR A 506 -17.70 24.02 -5.81
CA THR A 506 -19.16 23.97 -5.67
C THR A 506 -19.71 25.33 -5.26
N SER A 507 -21.02 25.54 -5.42
CA SER A 507 -21.68 26.78 -4.96
C SER A 507 -21.44 27.07 -3.48
N ALA A 508 -21.37 26.04 -2.64
CA ALA A 508 -21.10 26.19 -1.21
C ALA A 508 -19.65 26.58 -0.91
N GLU A 509 -18.69 26.01 -1.64
CA GLU A 509 -17.27 26.33 -1.50
C GLU A 509 -16.93 27.70 -2.08
N MET A 510 -17.52 28.07 -3.21
CA MET A 510 -17.41 29.41 -3.77
C MET A 510 -18.01 30.45 -2.83
N ALA A 511 -19.13 30.14 -2.16
CA ALA A 511 -19.67 31.01 -1.11
C ALA A 511 -18.73 31.13 0.09
N ALA A 512 -18.09 30.03 0.52
CA ALA A 512 -17.10 30.06 1.61
C ALA A 512 -15.84 30.85 1.24
N ALA A 513 -15.30 30.67 0.03
CA ALA A 513 -14.17 31.42 -0.49
C ALA A 513 -14.47 32.92 -0.60
N ASN A 514 -15.67 33.29 -1.08
CA ASN A 514 -16.13 34.67 -1.12
C ASN A 514 -16.30 35.28 0.27
N ALA A 515 -16.78 34.51 1.26
CA ALA A 515 -16.86 34.96 2.65
C ALA A 515 -15.47 35.25 3.23
N LEU A 516 -14.47 34.45 2.86
CA LEU A 516 -13.09 34.61 3.26
C LEU A 516 -12.46 35.85 2.60
N LEU A 517 -12.65 36.04 1.29
CA LEU A 517 -12.28 37.27 0.57
C LEU A 517 -12.88 38.54 1.20
N ALA A 518 -14.15 38.48 1.61
CA ALA A 518 -14.82 39.58 2.30
C ALA A 518 -14.27 39.81 3.73
N HIS A 519 -13.91 38.74 4.44
CA HIS A 519 -13.34 38.80 5.80
C HIS A 519 -12.03 39.59 5.82
N HIS A 520 -11.16 39.38 4.82
CA HIS A 520 -9.88 40.10 4.69
C HIS A 520 -9.99 41.51 4.09
N ARG A 521 -11.21 42.02 3.86
CA ARG A 521 -11.49 43.42 3.45
C ARG A 521 -10.67 43.90 2.24
N GLY A 522 -10.41 43.02 1.28
CA GLY A 522 -9.69 43.36 0.06
C GLY A 522 -8.17 43.10 0.09
N ASP A 523 -7.63 42.56 1.18
CA ASP A 523 -6.29 41.96 1.16
C ASP A 523 -6.34 40.60 0.43
N LEU A 524 -6.26 40.69 -0.90
CA LEU A 524 -6.38 39.54 -1.81
C LEU A 524 -5.27 38.51 -1.57
N ALA A 525 -4.08 38.95 -1.17
CA ALA A 525 -2.95 38.05 -0.93
C ALA A 525 -3.23 37.12 0.25
N VAL A 526 -3.62 37.70 1.38
CA VAL A 526 -3.94 36.92 2.60
C VAL A 526 -5.14 36.00 2.36
N ALA A 527 -6.16 36.49 1.65
CA ALA A 527 -7.36 35.68 1.36
C ALA A 527 -7.06 34.49 0.44
N LEU A 528 -6.24 34.67 -0.61
CA LEU A 528 -5.86 33.57 -1.50
C LEU A 528 -4.95 32.55 -0.79
N ASP A 529 -4.05 33.00 0.08
CA ASP A 529 -3.24 32.10 0.92
C ASP A 529 -4.11 31.28 1.89
N ASP A 530 -5.13 31.91 2.50
CA ASP A 530 -6.08 31.22 3.39
C ASP A 530 -6.98 30.23 2.65
N ILE A 531 -7.40 30.58 1.43
CA ILE A 531 -8.14 29.66 0.55
C ILE A 531 -7.27 28.47 0.18
N TRP A 532 -6.03 28.71 -0.22
CA TRP A 532 -5.05 27.66 -0.50
C TRP A 532 -4.79 26.79 0.74
N TRP A 533 -4.67 27.40 1.92
CA TRP A 533 -4.52 26.66 3.17
C TRP A 533 -5.73 25.74 3.41
N GLY A 534 -6.94 26.26 3.29
CA GLY A 534 -8.16 25.45 3.48
C GLY A 534 -8.30 24.31 2.47
N LEU A 535 -7.91 24.56 1.22
CA LEU A 535 -7.83 23.53 0.19
C LEU A 535 -6.81 22.45 0.56
N SER A 536 -5.58 22.87 0.90
CA SER A 536 -4.46 21.95 1.19
C SER A 536 -4.59 21.17 2.50
N HIS A 537 -5.52 21.55 3.39
CA HIS A 537 -5.82 20.86 4.64
C HIS A 537 -7.19 20.18 4.63
N SER A 538 -7.84 20.14 3.46
CA SER A 538 -9.06 19.37 3.27
C SER A 538 -8.74 17.89 3.08
N ARG A 539 -9.63 17.02 3.55
CA ARG A 539 -9.57 15.58 3.26
C ARG A 539 -9.53 15.31 1.77
N GLU A 540 -10.22 16.09 0.95
CA GLU A 540 -10.24 15.91 -0.51
C GLU A 540 -8.86 16.12 -1.14
N PHE A 541 -8.05 17.03 -0.59
CA PHE A 541 -6.69 17.27 -1.03
C PHE A 541 -5.73 16.17 -0.56
N THR A 542 -5.88 15.66 0.66
CA THR A 542 -5.00 14.61 1.21
C THR A 542 -5.36 13.20 0.78
N ALA A 543 -6.66 12.92 0.62
CA ALA A 543 -7.16 11.79 -0.16
C ALA A 543 -6.60 11.82 -1.60
N GLY A 544 -6.21 13.00 -2.07
CA GLY A 544 -5.49 13.18 -3.30
C GLY A 544 -3.96 13.15 -3.20
N ARG A 545 -3.32 12.73 -2.11
CA ARG A 545 -1.84 12.71 -2.00
C ARG A 545 -1.27 11.32 -1.80
#